data_AF-A0A0K2SQ26-F1
#
_entry.id   AF-A0A0K2SQ26-F1
#
_cell.length_a   1.000
_cell.length_b   1.000
_cell.length_c   1.000
_cell.angle_alpha   90.00
_cell.angle_beta   90.00
_cell.angle_gamma   90.00
#
_symmetry.space_group_name_H-M   'P 1'
#
loop_
_entity.id
_entity.type
_entity.pdbx_description
1 polymer ?
#
loop_
_entity_poly.entity_id
_entity_poly.type
_entity_poly.pdbx_seq_one_letter_code
_entity_poly.pdbx_strand_id
1 'polypeptide(L)'
;MRRAGAEERTARSGEAFAGFGGLQTHPPAKRWERWRELDARAWPRKVEREYTLVPTVCFNCEAACGLLAYVDTENLEIRKLEGQPLHPASRGRNCAKGPATVSQVTNPDRILHPLRRVGARGKAGGSGWSGTRRWTTSRPGFGPPSKPAGRMR
;
A
#
# COMPACT_ATOMS: atom_id res chain seq x y z
N MET A 1 34.56 45.05 27.75
CA MET A 1 33.28 44.91 27.02
C MET A 1 32.81 43.47 27.15
N ARG A 2 31.72 43.23 27.90
CA ARG A 2 31.06 41.92 28.07
C ARG A 2 30.02 41.73 26.96
N ARG A 3 29.91 40.51 26.39
CA ARG A 3 28.66 39.76 26.07
C ARG A 3 29.08 38.28 25.88
N ALA A 4 28.67 37.31 26.71
CA ALA A 4 27.34 36.69 26.81
C ALA A 4 26.87 36.13 25.46
N GLY A 5 26.51 34.86 25.27
CA GLY A 5 26.41 33.70 26.15
C GLY A 5 26.38 32.44 25.28
N ALA A 6 26.94 31.34 25.78
CA ALA A 6 26.80 30.03 25.20
C ALA A 6 25.38 29.53 25.51
N GLU A 7 24.51 29.48 24.51
CA GLU A 7 23.19 28.89 24.68
C GLU A 7 23.26 27.38 24.45
N GLU A 8 23.16 26.71 25.59
CA GLU A 8 23.09 25.29 25.82
C GLU A 8 21.90 24.66 25.07
N ARG A 9 22.15 24.10 23.88
CA ARG A 9 21.18 23.22 23.22
C ARG A 9 21.14 21.89 23.96
N THR A 10 20.23 21.83 24.91
CA THR A 10 19.83 20.65 25.67
C THR A 10 19.70 19.42 24.77
N ALA A 11 20.60 18.46 25.00
CA ALA A 11 20.51 17.11 24.46
C ALA A 11 19.24 16.45 25.01
N ARG A 12 18.23 16.23 24.15
CA ARG A 12 17.14 15.29 24.43
C ARG A 12 17.49 13.93 23.85
N SER A 13 18.10 13.13 24.72
CA SER A 13 17.96 11.67 24.88
C SER A 13 17.48 10.86 23.66
N GLY A 14 18.36 9.99 23.15
CA GLY A 14 17.94 8.78 22.45
C GLY A 14 18.89 8.26 21.37
N GLU A 15 19.90 7.49 21.80
CA GLU A 15 20.56 6.42 21.05
C GLU A 15 21.44 6.80 19.84
N ALA A 16 22.75 6.65 20.04
CA ALA A 16 23.79 6.57 19.00
C ALA A 16 23.42 5.51 17.94
N PHE A 17 23.74 5.59 16.64
CA PHE A 17 24.86 6.20 15.96
C PHE A 17 24.44 6.65 14.55
N ALA A 18 24.65 7.91 14.22
CA ALA A 18 25.07 8.37 12.89
C ALA A 18 25.51 9.82 13.05
N GLY A 19 26.83 10.05 12.98
CA GLY A 19 27.39 11.39 12.99
C GLY A 19 26.82 12.26 11.85
N PHE A 20 26.94 13.57 12.04
CA PHE A 20 26.79 14.58 11.00
C PHE A 20 27.43 14.07 9.68
N GLY A 21 26.61 13.73 8.68
CA GLY A 21 27.08 13.32 7.35
C GLY A 21 27.04 11.83 6.99
N GLY A 22 26.30 10.96 7.69
CA GLY A 22 26.14 9.56 7.29
C GLY A 22 25.12 9.37 6.15
N LEU A 23 25.58 8.97 4.95
CA LEU A 23 24.71 8.51 3.86
C LEU A 23 23.96 7.24 4.32
N GLN A 24 22.64 7.34 4.43
CA GLN A 24 21.77 6.19 4.71
C GLN A 24 21.28 5.60 3.38
N THR A 25 21.27 4.28 3.26
CA THR A 25 20.78 3.58 2.05
C THR A 25 19.26 3.43 2.03
N HIS A 26 18.61 3.58 3.18
CA HIS A 26 17.16 3.46 3.33
C HIS A 26 16.67 4.35 4.49
N PRO A 27 15.37 4.69 4.53
CA PRO A 27 14.78 5.40 5.65
C PRO A 27 14.86 4.58 6.94
N PRO A 28 15.25 5.17 8.09
CA PRO A 28 15.31 4.47 9.36
C PRO A 28 13.89 4.12 9.86
N ALA A 29 13.71 2.90 10.37
CA ALA A 29 12.39 2.36 10.71
C ALA A 29 11.61 3.19 11.75
N LYS A 30 12.32 3.82 12.70
CA LYS A 30 11.74 4.73 13.69
C LYS A 30 11.01 5.94 13.09
N ARG A 31 11.25 6.26 11.81
CA ARG A 31 10.67 7.41 11.10
C ARG A 31 9.64 7.01 10.05
N TRP A 32 9.29 5.73 9.91
CA TRP A 32 8.40 5.28 8.85
C TRP A 32 6.99 5.85 8.93
N GLU A 33 6.49 6.21 10.11
CA GLU A 33 5.16 6.81 10.23
C GLU A 33 5.05 8.18 9.53
N ARG A 34 6.13 8.97 9.57
CA ARG A 34 6.24 10.32 8.98
C ARG A 34 7.60 10.51 8.33
N TRP A 35 7.75 9.94 7.15
CA TRP A 35 8.93 10.11 6.31
C TRP A 35 8.76 11.31 5.38
N ARG A 36 9.80 12.13 5.19
CA ARG A 36 9.79 13.27 4.28
C ARG A 36 10.87 13.11 3.24
N GLU A 37 10.52 13.31 1.97
CA GLU A 37 11.42 13.18 0.82
C GLU A 37 11.06 14.24 -0.24
N LEU A 38 12.05 14.64 -1.04
CA LEU A 38 11.82 15.52 -2.17
C LEU A 38 11.14 14.78 -3.32
N ASP A 39 10.14 15.40 -3.93
CA ASP A 39 9.50 14.88 -5.13
C ASP A 39 10.42 15.01 -6.34
N ALA A 40 10.95 13.89 -6.80
CA ALA A 40 11.82 13.84 -7.96
C ALA A 40 11.14 14.33 -9.25
N ARG A 41 9.80 14.23 -9.37
CA ARG A 41 9.05 14.71 -10.54
C ARG A 41 8.93 16.23 -10.60
N ALA A 42 9.11 16.91 -9.47
CA ALA A 42 9.02 18.36 -9.38
C ALA A 42 10.33 19.10 -9.73
N TRP A 43 11.40 18.36 -10.05
CA TRP A 43 12.68 18.94 -10.44
C TRP A 43 12.51 19.95 -11.59
N PRO A 44 13.12 21.16 -11.53
CA PRO A 44 14.16 21.61 -10.58
C PRO A 44 13.65 22.19 -9.26
N ARG A 45 12.34 22.23 -9.03
CA ARG A 45 11.79 22.76 -7.77
C ARG A 45 11.94 21.73 -6.65
N LYS A 46 12.35 22.21 -5.47
CA LYS A 46 12.46 21.38 -4.26
C LYS A 46 11.12 21.32 -3.55
N VAL A 47 10.25 20.42 -4.00
CA VAL A 47 8.96 20.15 -3.36
C VAL A 47 9.12 18.99 -2.39
N GLU A 48 8.86 19.22 -1.09
CA GLU A 48 8.86 18.16 -0.09
C GLU A 48 7.49 17.47 -0.06
N ARG A 49 7.50 16.15 0.11
CA ARG A 49 6.31 15.31 0.32
C ARG A 49 6.48 14.48 1.58
N GLU A 50 5.39 14.24 2.27
CA GLU A 50 5.35 13.37 3.44
C GLU A 50 4.67 12.04 3.10
N TYR A 51 5.25 10.95 3.62
CA TYR A 51 4.82 9.59 3.39
C TYR A 51 4.74 8.81 4.71
N THR A 52 3.76 7.92 4.79
CA THR A 52 3.77 6.80 5.72
C THR A 52 4.32 5.57 5.00
N LEU A 53 5.39 4.99 5.55
CA LEU A 53 6.09 3.84 4.99
C LEU A 53 5.53 2.57 5.62
N VAL A 54 4.80 1.80 4.82
CA VAL A 54 4.09 0.61 5.28
C VAL A 54 4.82 -0.65 4.80
N PRO A 55 5.33 -1.49 5.72
CA PRO A 55 5.88 -2.80 5.37
C PRO A 55 4.80 -3.70 4.77
N THR A 56 5.14 -4.39 3.69
CA THR A 56 4.25 -5.35 3.03
C THR A 56 5.06 -6.45 2.35
N VAL A 57 4.39 -7.38 1.69
CA VAL A 57 5.00 -8.54 1.05
C VAL A 57 4.65 -8.59 -0.43
N CYS A 58 5.63 -8.94 -1.27
CA CYS A 58 5.42 -9.17 -2.69
C CYS A 58 4.62 -10.47 -2.90
N PHE A 59 3.57 -10.43 -3.74
CA PHE A 59 2.70 -11.58 -4.01
C PHE A 59 2.92 -12.21 -5.40
N ASN A 60 3.94 -11.78 -6.14
CA ASN A 60 4.14 -12.22 -7.53
C ASN A 60 4.77 -13.62 -7.67
N CYS A 61 5.50 -14.09 -6.66
CA CYS A 61 6.05 -15.45 -6.60
C CYS A 61 6.19 -15.89 -5.14
N GLU A 62 6.49 -17.17 -4.95
CA GLU A 62 6.65 -17.86 -3.67
C GLU A 62 7.80 -17.32 -2.79
N ALA A 63 8.72 -16.53 -3.34
CA ALA A 63 9.82 -15.93 -2.59
C ALA A 63 9.36 -14.90 -1.56
N ALA A 64 8.15 -14.32 -1.73
CA ALA A 64 7.52 -13.42 -0.77
C ALA A 64 8.46 -12.32 -0.25
N CYS A 65 9.18 -11.64 -1.15
CA CYS A 65 10.11 -10.58 -0.76
C CYS A 65 9.41 -9.43 -0.04
N GLY A 66 10.02 -8.91 1.03
CA GLY A 66 9.53 -7.73 1.73
C GLY A 66 9.59 -6.47 0.88
N LEU A 67 8.50 -5.73 0.88
CA LEU A 67 8.31 -4.45 0.20
C LEU A 67 8.04 -3.35 1.23
N LEU A 68 8.45 -2.13 0.90
CA LEU A 68 8.14 -0.92 1.67
C LEU A 68 7.32 0.01 0.80
N ALA A 69 6.04 0.19 1.15
CA ALA A 69 5.11 1.04 0.42
C ALA A 69 5.19 2.48 0.93
N TYR A 70 5.46 3.42 0.02
CA TYR A 70 5.43 4.85 0.31
C TYR A 70 4.02 5.36 0.04
N VAL A 71 3.22 5.50 1.10
CA VAL A 71 1.85 5.98 1.04
C VAL A 71 1.84 7.48 1.33
N ASP A 72 1.38 8.27 0.38
CA ASP A 72 1.26 9.73 0.50
C ASP A 72 0.24 10.09 1.59
N THR A 73 0.61 10.97 2.52
CA THR A 73 -0.26 11.31 3.65
C THR A 73 -1.41 12.24 3.29
N GLU A 74 -1.36 12.92 2.14
CA GLU A 74 -2.40 13.84 1.68
C GLU A 74 -3.50 13.11 0.90
N ASN A 75 -3.12 12.25 -0.05
CA ASN A 75 -4.07 11.59 -0.94
C ASN A 75 -4.22 10.07 -0.73
N LEU A 76 -3.45 9.49 0.19
CA LEU A 76 -3.46 8.06 0.54
C LEU A 76 -3.12 7.12 -0.63
N GLU A 77 -2.46 7.63 -1.66
CA GLU A 77 -2.01 6.82 -2.79
C GLU A 77 -0.62 6.23 -2.55
N ILE A 78 -0.39 5.02 -3.08
CA ILE A 78 0.95 4.42 -3.09
C ILE A 78 1.75 5.07 -4.21
N ARG A 79 2.76 5.87 -3.87
CA ARG A 79 3.63 6.54 -4.87
C ARG A 79 4.70 5.62 -5.43
N LYS A 80 5.31 4.81 -4.57
CA LYS A 80 6.37 3.87 -4.94
C LYS A 80 6.43 2.69 -3.97
N LEU A 81 7.01 1.60 -4.46
CA LEU A 81 7.32 0.40 -3.69
C LEU A 81 8.82 0.15 -3.81
N GLU A 82 9.50 0.08 -2.67
CA GLU A 82 10.92 -0.28 -2.60
C GLU A 82 11.10 -1.58 -1.81
N GLY A 83 12.32 -2.09 -1.71
CA GLY A 83 12.59 -3.27 -0.88
C GLY A 83 12.60 -2.92 0.60
N GLN A 84 11.97 -3.76 1.42
CA GLN A 84 12.02 -3.58 2.87
C GLN A 84 13.38 -4.03 3.40
N PRO A 85 14.22 -3.12 3.93
CA PRO A 85 15.58 -3.44 4.35
C PRO A 85 15.62 -4.41 5.54
N LEU A 86 14.60 -4.36 6.40
CA LEU A 86 14.48 -5.19 7.60
C LEU A 86 13.83 -6.57 7.34
N HIS A 87 13.43 -6.88 6.11
CA HIS A 87 12.85 -8.18 5.81
C HIS A 87 13.92 -9.28 5.89
N PRO A 88 13.73 -10.37 6.67
CA PRO A 88 14.80 -11.30 7.00
C PRO A 88 15.37 -12.05 5.78
N ALA A 89 14.51 -12.43 4.84
CA ALA A 89 14.95 -13.17 3.65
C ALA A 89 15.55 -12.24 2.58
N SER A 90 14.78 -11.23 2.16
CA SER A 90 15.15 -10.37 1.02
C SER A 90 16.08 -9.21 1.39
N ARG A 91 16.07 -8.72 2.63
CA ARG A 91 16.95 -7.65 3.13
C ARG A 91 17.00 -6.44 2.19
N GLY A 92 15.85 -6.02 1.67
CA GLY A 92 15.71 -4.90 0.73
C GLY A 92 16.00 -5.22 -0.74
N ARG A 93 16.40 -6.45 -1.11
CA ARG A 93 16.62 -6.84 -2.50
C ARG A 93 15.32 -7.27 -3.16
N ASN A 94 15.02 -6.68 -4.31
CA ASN A 94 13.86 -7.02 -5.13
C ASN A 94 14.25 -7.22 -6.59
N CYS A 95 13.57 -8.14 -7.28
CA CYS A 95 13.57 -8.19 -8.74
C CYS A 95 12.65 -7.10 -9.30
N ALA A 96 12.66 -6.93 -10.64
CA ALA A 96 11.83 -5.93 -11.32
C ALA A 96 10.32 -6.03 -10.99
N LYS A 97 9.81 -7.23 -10.69
CA LYS A 97 8.41 -7.46 -10.34
C LYS A 97 7.98 -6.75 -9.05
N GLY A 98 8.87 -6.63 -8.07
CA GLY A 98 8.55 -6.08 -6.74
C GLY A 98 8.07 -4.62 -6.84
N PRO A 99 8.95 -3.68 -7.24
CA PRO A 99 8.58 -2.27 -7.43
C PRO A 99 7.47 -2.06 -8.45
N ALA A 100 7.43 -2.89 -9.51
CA ALA A 100 6.40 -2.81 -10.55
C ALA A 100 4.99 -3.15 -10.05
N THR A 101 4.83 -3.73 -8.86
CA THR A 101 3.51 -4.03 -8.28
C THR A 101 2.64 -2.77 -8.13
N VAL A 102 3.24 -1.57 -8.10
CA VAL A 102 2.49 -0.31 -8.10
C VAL A 102 1.55 -0.20 -9.31
N SER A 103 1.96 -0.69 -10.49
CA SER A 103 1.10 -0.66 -11.69
C SER A 103 -0.04 -1.66 -11.63
N GLN A 104 0.07 -2.71 -10.82
CA GLN A 104 -1.02 -3.66 -10.61
C GLN A 104 -2.11 -3.07 -9.72
N VAL A 105 -1.74 -2.25 -8.73
CA VAL A 105 -2.68 -1.57 -7.83
C VAL A 105 -3.50 -0.52 -8.60
N THR A 106 -2.86 0.22 -9.50
CA THR A 106 -3.45 1.30 -10.30
C THR A 106 -3.85 0.88 -11.72
N ASN A 107 -3.93 -0.43 -11.99
CA ASN A 107 -4.24 -0.95 -13.32
C ASN A 107 -5.66 -0.48 -13.75
N PRO A 108 -5.83 0.15 -14.93
CA PRO A 108 -7.15 0.58 -15.42
C PRO A 108 -8.14 -0.58 -15.61
N ASP A 109 -7.66 -1.78 -15.88
CA ASP A 109 -8.48 -2.99 -16.07
C ASP A 109 -8.82 -3.70 -14.74
N ARG A 110 -8.48 -3.10 -13.60
CA ARG A 110 -8.74 -3.69 -12.28
C ARG A 110 -10.24 -3.80 -12.02
N ILE A 111 -10.67 -4.99 -11.59
CA ILE A 111 -12.07 -5.24 -11.22
C ILE A 111 -12.37 -4.54 -9.89
N LEU A 112 -13.08 -3.40 -9.93
CA LEU A 112 -13.42 -2.58 -8.75
C LEU A 112 -14.71 -3.02 -8.06
N HIS A 113 -15.57 -3.74 -8.78
CA HIS A 113 -16.86 -4.18 -8.30
C HIS A 113 -17.11 -5.62 -8.73
N PRO A 114 -17.94 -6.35 -8.00
CA PRO A 114 -18.24 -7.69 -8.43
C PRO A 114 -19.03 -7.74 -9.74
N LEU A 115 -18.64 -8.69 -10.59
CA LEU A 115 -19.21 -8.88 -11.91
C LEU A 115 -20.06 -10.15 -11.95
N ARG A 116 -21.23 -10.07 -12.57
CA ARG A 116 -22.08 -11.23 -12.88
C ARG A 116 -22.05 -11.49 -14.37
N ARG A 117 -21.76 -12.74 -14.72
CA ARG A 117 -21.84 -13.22 -16.09
C ARG A 117 -23.30 -13.21 -16.57
N VAL A 118 -23.56 -12.61 -17.71
CA VAL A 118 -24.88 -12.59 -18.37
C VAL A 118 -24.80 -13.31 -19.72
N GLY A 119 -25.90 -13.95 -20.13
CA GLY A 119 -25.98 -14.74 -21.36
C GLY A 119 -25.41 -16.17 -21.24
N ALA A 120 -25.77 -17.03 -22.18
CA ALA A 120 -25.30 -18.42 -22.23
C ALA A 120 -23.79 -18.51 -22.57
N ARG A 121 -23.15 -19.61 -22.18
CA ARG A 121 -21.74 -19.87 -22.52
C ARG A 121 -21.59 -20.26 -24.00
N GLY A 122 -20.66 -19.62 -24.70
CA GLY A 122 -20.30 -19.99 -26.08
C GLY A 122 -21.23 -19.50 -27.20
N LYS A 123 -22.18 -18.59 -26.94
CA LYS A 123 -23.01 -18.00 -28.00
C LYS A 123 -22.32 -16.77 -28.60
N ALA A 124 -22.17 -16.75 -29.93
CA ALA A 124 -21.75 -15.56 -30.67
C ALA A 124 -22.79 -14.45 -30.43
N GLY A 125 -22.33 -13.25 -30.04
CA GLY A 125 -23.23 -12.11 -29.77
C GLY A 125 -23.51 -11.79 -28.30
N GLY A 126 -22.88 -12.45 -27.33
CA GLY A 126 -22.71 -11.84 -26.00
C GLY A 126 -22.90 -12.76 -24.82
N SER A 127 -21.78 -13.28 -24.31
CA SER A 127 -21.66 -13.39 -22.87
C SER A 127 -20.95 -12.16 -22.32
N GLY A 128 -21.69 -11.29 -21.66
CA GLY A 128 -21.17 -10.08 -21.04
C GLY A 128 -20.96 -10.25 -19.54
N TRP A 129 -20.34 -9.25 -18.94
CA TRP A 129 -20.29 -9.09 -17.48
C TRP A 129 -21.07 -7.83 -17.12
N SER A 130 -22.09 -7.97 -16.26
CA SER A 130 -22.82 -6.82 -15.69
C SER A 130 -22.33 -6.58 -14.27
N GLY A 131 -22.02 -5.34 -13.90
CA GLY A 131 -21.71 -4.98 -12.51
C GLY A 131 -22.89 -5.26 -11.59
N THR A 132 -22.64 -5.87 -10.43
CA THR A 132 -23.70 -6.13 -9.43
C THR A 132 -23.38 -5.45 -8.11
N ARG A 133 -24.32 -4.65 -7.60
CA ARG A 133 -24.25 -4.06 -6.25
C ARG A 133 -24.66 -5.04 -5.14
N ARG A 134 -25.27 -6.18 -5.50
CA ARG A 134 -25.88 -7.12 -4.54
C ARG A 134 -25.80 -8.55 -5.06
N TRP A 135 -24.93 -9.36 -4.46
CA TRP A 135 -24.73 -10.78 -4.81
C TRP A 135 -25.86 -11.70 -4.35
N THR A 136 -26.51 -11.36 -3.23
CA THR A 136 -27.20 -12.37 -2.42
C THR A 136 -28.72 -12.39 -2.52
N THR A 137 -29.42 -11.30 -2.84
CA THR A 137 -30.89 -11.27 -2.67
C THR A 137 -31.70 -11.59 -3.92
N SER A 138 -31.08 -11.95 -5.04
CA SER A 138 -31.80 -12.17 -6.31
C SER A 138 -31.68 -13.58 -6.89
N ARG A 139 -31.03 -14.52 -6.17
CA ARG A 139 -31.12 -15.96 -6.52
C ARG A 139 -32.34 -16.57 -5.80
N PRO A 140 -33.32 -17.11 -6.53
CA PRO A 140 -34.29 -18.03 -5.93
C PRO A 140 -33.50 -19.20 -5.30
N GLY A 141 -33.64 -19.41 -3.99
CA GLY A 141 -32.99 -20.52 -3.26
C GLY A 141 -31.69 -20.20 -2.52
N PHE A 142 -31.21 -18.96 -2.49
CA PHE A 142 -30.08 -18.54 -1.65
C PHE A 142 -30.51 -17.49 -0.62
N GLY A 143 -31.64 -17.75 0.05
CA GLY A 143 -32.08 -17.05 1.26
C GLY A 143 -31.88 -17.95 2.49
N PRO A 144 -31.88 -17.41 3.72
CA PRO A 144 -31.98 -18.25 4.90
C PRO A 144 -33.20 -19.15 4.75
N PRO A 145 -33.13 -20.44 5.13
CA PRO A 145 -34.26 -21.35 4.96
C PRO A 145 -35.47 -20.74 5.66
N SER A 146 -36.51 -20.41 4.90
CA SER A 146 -37.79 -20.05 5.49
C SER A 146 -38.32 -21.32 6.14
N LYS A 147 -38.11 -21.48 7.45
CA LYS A 147 -38.82 -22.50 8.23
C LYS A 147 -40.30 -22.34 7.91
N PRO A 148 -41.00 -23.37 7.41
CA PRO A 148 -42.45 -23.29 7.34
C PRO A 148 -42.94 -23.09 8.77
N ALA A 149 -43.78 -22.10 9.00
CA ALA A 149 -44.49 -21.93 10.25
C ALA A 149 -45.29 -23.21 10.49
N GLY A 150 -44.75 -24.10 11.32
CA GLY A 150 -45.47 -25.28 11.76
C GLY A 150 -46.73 -24.80 12.47
N ARG A 151 -47.90 -25.16 11.93
CA ARG A 151 -49.13 -25.17 12.71
C ARG A 151 -48.88 -26.10 13.90
N MET A 152 -48.81 -25.53 15.10
CA MET A 152 -49.04 -26.29 16.32
C MET A 152 -50.39 -27.00 16.15
N ARG A 153 -50.36 -28.33 16.22
CA ARG A 153 -51.54 -29.11 16.59
C ARG A 153 -51.72 -29.03 18.10
#